data_AF-A0A967BNC7-F1
#
_entry.id   AF-A0A967BNC7-F1
#
_cell.length_a   1.000
_cell.length_b   1.000
_cell.length_c   1.000
_cell.angle_alpha   90.00
_cell.angle_beta   90.00
_cell.angle_gamma   90.00
#
_symmetry.space_group_name_H-M   'P 1'
#
loop_
_entity.id
_entity.type
_entity.pdbx_description
1 polymer ?
#
loop_
_entity_poly.entity_id
_entity_poly.type
_entity_poly.pdbx_seq_one_letter_code
_entity_poly.pdbx_strand_id
1 'polypeptide(L)'
;MAYLEWNDNYSVDIKTMDNHHKKLFKIVNELHNGMSSGYTAEVLRKVLLELIDYTKYHFTEEEDLMSKYDYPELSSQKEAHNKFIKILQDLQQQFDEKKVN
;
A
#
# COMPACT_ATOMS: atom_id res chain seq x y z
N MET A 1 3.21 4.39 19.88
CA MET A 1 1.94 3.76 19.45
C MET A 1 1.94 3.65 17.94
N ALA A 2 1.24 2.69 17.37
CA ALA A 2 1.11 2.60 15.92
C ALA A 2 0.31 3.81 15.40
N TYR A 3 0.65 4.31 14.21
CA TYR A 3 -0.10 5.39 13.57
C TYR A 3 -1.44 4.87 13.02
N LEU A 4 -1.43 3.65 12.49
CA LEU A 4 -2.61 2.90 12.06
C LEU A 4 -2.66 1.56 12.78
N GLU A 5 -3.80 1.23 13.37
CA GLU A 5 -4.03 -0.06 14.00
C GLU A 5 -5.05 -0.87 13.21
N TRP A 6 -4.74 -2.15 12.96
CA TRP A 6 -5.70 -3.04 12.35
C TRP A 6 -6.88 -3.25 13.30
N ASN A 7 -8.08 -3.18 12.74
CA ASN A 7 -9.34 -3.52 13.39
C ASN A 7 -10.06 -4.52 12.47
N ASP A 8 -10.73 -5.51 13.07
CA ASP A 8 -11.49 -6.51 12.32
C ASP A 8 -12.65 -5.91 11.50
N ASN A 9 -13.04 -4.65 11.75
CA ASN A 9 -13.93 -3.89 10.86
C ASN A 9 -13.35 -3.64 9.45
N TYR A 10 -12.06 -3.85 9.22
CA TYR A 10 -11.42 -3.79 7.90
C TYR A 10 -11.33 -5.16 7.22
N SER A 11 -11.76 -6.24 7.90
CA SER A 11 -11.74 -7.58 7.33
C SER A 11 -12.72 -7.67 6.16
N VAL A 12 -12.33 -8.45 5.15
CA VAL A 12 -13.18 -8.84 4.02
C VAL A 12 -13.57 -10.33 4.09
N ASP A 13 -13.43 -10.94 5.28
CA ASP A 13 -13.67 -12.36 5.55
C ASP A 13 -12.85 -13.35 4.69
N ILE A 14 -11.79 -12.85 4.03
CA ILE A 14 -10.85 -13.64 3.24
C ILE A 14 -9.48 -13.53 3.90
N LYS A 15 -9.12 -14.56 4.66
CA LYS A 15 -7.89 -14.58 5.49
C LYS A 15 -6.63 -14.14 4.76
N THR A 16 -6.46 -14.52 3.49
CA THR A 16 -5.31 -14.10 2.67
C THR A 16 -5.32 -12.61 2.37
N MET A 17 -6.48 -12.03 2.02
CA MET A 17 -6.62 -10.58 1.79
C MET A 17 -6.42 -9.79 3.08
N ASP A 18 -6.98 -10.24 4.20
CA ASP A 18 -6.77 -9.61 5.50
C ASP A 18 -5.28 -9.61 5.90
N ASN A 19 -4.55 -10.68 5.60
CA ASN A 19 -3.11 -10.73 5.84
C ASN A 19 -2.35 -9.74 4.96
N HIS A 20 -2.75 -9.57 3.70
CA HIS A 20 -2.18 -8.53 2.83
C HIS A 20 -2.45 -7.13 3.40
N HIS A 21 -3.68 -6.84 3.81
CA HIS A 21 -4.02 -5.55 4.44
C HIS A 21 -3.22 -5.31 5.73
N LYS A 22 -3.11 -6.30 6.62
CA LYS A 22 -2.30 -6.20 7.85
C LYS A 22 -0.83 -5.90 7.56
N LYS A 23 -0.27 -6.50 6.50
CA LYS A 23 1.10 -6.20 6.06
C LYS A 23 1.22 -4.78 5.49
N LEU A 24 0.25 -4.29 4.71
CA LEU A 24 0.21 -2.89 4.29
C LEU A 24 0.18 -1.92 5.48
N PHE A 25 -0.68 -2.18 6.49
CA PHE A 25 -0.71 -1.40 7.72
C PHE A 25 0.65 -1.37 8.42
N LYS A 26 1.35 -2.51 8.48
CA LYS A 26 2.69 -2.59 9.05
C LYS A 26 3.69 -1.71 8.28
N ILE A 27 3.69 -1.77 6.94
CA ILE A 27 4.61 -0.96 6.12
C ILE A 27 4.31 0.53 6.29
N VAL A 28 3.03 0.94 6.30
CA VAL A 28 2.64 2.35 6.52
C VAL A 28 3.08 2.84 7.90
N ASN A 29 2.92 2.03 8.95
CA ASN A 29 3.42 2.35 10.28
C ASN A 29 4.95 2.50 10.31
N GLU A 30 5.68 1.63 9.60
CA GLU A 30 7.14 1.73 9.48
C GLU A 30 7.56 3.04 8.79
N LEU A 31 6.87 3.40 7.71
CA LEU A 31 7.12 4.67 7.01
C LEU A 31 6.87 5.87 7.94
N HIS A 32 5.73 5.88 8.65
CA HIS A 32 5.38 6.93 9.61
C HIS A 32 6.41 7.05 10.74
N ASN A 33 6.82 5.91 11.31
CA ASN A 33 7.80 5.88 12.39
C ASN A 33 9.18 6.34 11.91
N GLY A 34 9.58 5.96 10.70
CA GLY A 34 10.82 6.44 10.10
C GLY A 34 10.83 7.96 9.94
N MET A 35 9.71 8.54 9.48
CA MET A 35 9.57 9.99 9.34
C MET A 35 9.66 10.71 10.70
N SER A 36 9.04 10.14 11.73
CA SER A 36 9.01 10.71 13.08
C SER A 36 10.32 10.52 13.86
N SER A 37 11.07 9.45 13.56
CA SER A 37 12.30 9.07 14.27
C SER A 37 13.58 9.56 13.57
N GLY A 38 13.43 10.37 12.51
CA GLY A 38 14.57 10.95 11.79
C GLY A 38 15.38 9.94 10.98
N TYR A 39 14.74 8.92 10.41
CA TYR A 39 15.42 7.98 9.51
C TYR A 39 16.07 8.73 8.36
N THR A 40 17.20 8.20 7.87
CA THR A 40 17.81 8.75 6.67
C THR A 40 16.82 8.60 5.52
N ALA A 41 16.83 9.56 4.61
CA ALA A 41 15.90 9.50 3.52
C ALA A 41 16.20 8.38 2.49
N GLU A 42 17.37 7.73 2.56
CA GLU A 42 17.58 6.45 1.84
C GLU A 42 16.74 5.33 2.44
N VAL A 43 16.68 5.23 3.78
CA VAL A 43 15.86 4.23 4.46
C VAL A 43 14.38 4.49 4.21
N LEU A 44 13.93 5.75 4.32
CA LEU A 44 12.55 6.12 3.99
C LEU A 44 12.18 5.76 2.55
N ARG A 45 13.10 5.97 1.61
CA ARG A 45 12.90 5.57 0.20
C ARG A 45 12.71 4.06 0.06
N LYS A 46 13.50 3.25 0.77
CA LYS A 46 13.36 1.78 0.75
C LYS A 46 11.99 1.34 1.27
N VAL A 47 11.52 1.94 2.36
CA VAL A 47 10.19 1.64 2.92
C VAL A 47 9.07 2.09 1.98
N LEU A 48 9.21 3.26 1.34
CA LEU A 48 8.25 3.74 0.33
C LEU A 48 8.19 2.82 -0.90
N LEU A 49 9.34 2.32 -1.37
CA LEU A 49 9.40 1.33 -2.45
C LEU A 49 8.73 0.02 -2.04
N GLU A 50 8.98 -0.47 -0.82
CA GLU A 50 8.29 -1.65 -0.30
C GLU A 50 6.77 -1.45 -0.26
N LEU A 51 6.30 -0.26 0.15
CA LEU A 51 4.87 0.06 0.15
C LEU A 51 4.28 -0.01 -1.26
N ILE A 52 4.96 0.58 -2.24
CA ILE A 52 4.51 0.58 -3.65
C ILE A 52 4.45 -0.84 -4.20
N ASP A 53 5.52 -1.61 -4.04
CA ASP A 53 5.62 -2.95 -4.59
C ASP A 53 4.61 -3.90 -3.93
N TYR A 54 4.45 -3.82 -2.61
CA TYR A 54 3.48 -4.65 -1.90
C TYR A 54 2.03 -4.26 -2.20
N THR A 55 1.75 -2.97 -2.42
CA THR A 55 0.42 -2.51 -2.87
C THR A 55 0.07 -3.08 -4.24
N LYS A 56 1.01 -3.04 -5.20
CA LYS A 56 0.79 -3.63 -6.54
C LYS A 56 0.56 -5.14 -6.47
N TYR A 57 1.36 -5.84 -5.67
CA TYR A 57 1.19 -7.28 -5.44
C TYR A 57 -0.21 -7.57 -4.86
N HIS A 58 -0.61 -6.87 -3.80
CA HIS A 58 -1.93 -7.06 -3.18
C HIS A 58 -3.08 -6.83 -4.17
N PHE A 59 -3.04 -5.73 -4.94
CA PHE A 59 -4.08 -5.43 -5.93
C PHE A 59 -4.11 -6.47 -7.05
N THR A 60 -2.97 -6.98 -7.50
CA THR A 60 -2.92 -8.06 -8.50
C THR A 60 -3.61 -9.31 -7.98
N GLU A 61 -3.27 -9.75 -6.76
CA GLU A 61 -3.88 -10.92 -6.14
C GLU A 61 -5.39 -10.77 -5.91
N GLU A 62 -5.83 -9.58 -5.51
CA GLU A 62 -7.25 -9.28 -5.30
C GLU A 62 -8.01 -9.27 -6.64
N GLU A 63 -7.45 -8.64 -7.67
CA GLU A 63 -8.01 -8.59 -9.02
C GLU A 63 -8.11 -9.97 -9.66
N ASP A 64 -7.09 -10.82 -9.48
CA ASP A 64 -7.10 -12.21 -9.94
C ASP A 64 -8.17 -13.03 -9.22
N LEU A 65 -8.32 -12.81 -7.91
CA LEU A 65 -9.38 -13.45 -7.11
C LEU A 65 -10.77 -13.02 -7.58
N MET A 66 -10.99 -11.71 -7.71
CA MET A 66 -12.24 -11.14 -8.21
C MET A 66 -12.56 -11.63 -9.63
N SER A 67 -11.57 -11.68 -10.52
CA SER A 67 -11.73 -12.18 -11.89
C SER A 67 -12.08 -13.67 -11.92
N LYS A 68 -11.46 -14.47 -11.05
CA LYS A 68 -11.72 -15.92 -10.97
C LYS A 68 -13.16 -16.25 -10.58
N TYR A 69 -13.82 -15.35 -9.84
CA TYR A 69 -15.19 -15.53 -9.37
C TYR A 69 -16.20 -14.59 -10.07
N ASP A 70 -15.83 -14.02 -11.22
CA ASP A 70 -16.69 -13.14 -12.02
C ASP A 70 -17.31 -11.99 -11.20
N TYR A 71 -16.52 -11.37 -10.33
CA TYR A 71 -16.99 -10.29 -9.47
C TYR A 71 -17.52 -9.11 -10.32
N PRO A 72 -18.80 -8.70 -10.17
CA PRO A 72 -19.44 -7.74 -11.07
C PRO A 72 -18.75 -6.37 -11.14
N GLU A 73 -18.11 -5.94 -10.06
CA GLU A 73 -17.50 -4.60 -9.94
C GLU A 73 -15.98 -4.62 -10.15
N LEU A 74 -15.42 -5.69 -10.73
CA LEU A 74 -13.97 -5.79 -10.98
C LEU A 74 -13.44 -4.60 -11.78
N SER A 75 -14.18 -4.11 -12.77
CA SER A 75 -13.74 -2.98 -13.59
C SER A 75 -13.59 -1.69 -12.78
N SER A 76 -14.54 -1.38 -11.90
CA SER A 76 -14.45 -0.19 -11.04
C SER A 76 -13.37 -0.34 -9.98
N GLN A 77 -13.18 -1.55 -9.44
CA GLN A 77 -12.12 -1.81 -8.48
C GLN A 77 -10.72 -1.63 -9.10
N LYS A 78 -10.51 -2.16 -10.32
CA LYS A 78 -9.27 -1.93 -11.10
C LYS A 78 -9.01 -0.44 -11.35
N GLU A 79 -10.05 0.34 -11.63
CA GLU A 79 -9.90 1.78 -11.82
C GLU A 79 -9.45 2.48 -10.52
N ALA A 80 -10.04 2.11 -9.37
CA ALA A 80 -9.64 2.62 -8.07
C ALA A 80 -8.18 2.25 -7.73
N HIS A 81 -7.78 1.00 -7.98
CA HIS A 81 -6.42 0.52 -7.79
C HIS A 81 -5.41 1.30 -8.64
N ASN A 82 -5.69 1.46 -9.93
CA ASN A 82 -4.82 2.23 -10.84
C ASN A 82 -4.65 3.68 -10.39
N LYS A 83 -5.73 4.33 -9.93
CA LYS A 83 -5.66 5.69 -9.37
C LYS A 83 -4.78 5.74 -8.13
N PHE A 84 -4.90 4.76 -7.23
CA PHE A 84 -4.09 4.71 -6.02
C PHE A 84 -2.60 4.46 -6.32
N ILE A 85 -2.29 3.55 -7.25
CA ILE A 85 -0.90 3.33 -7.70
C ILE A 85 -0.31 4.62 -8.28
N LYS A 86 -1.08 5.38 -9.05
CA LYS A 86 -0.61 6.66 -9.60
C LYS A 86 -0.27 7.66 -8.48
N ILE A 87 -1.10 7.75 -7.44
CA ILE A 87 -0.82 8.59 -6.26
C ILE A 87 0.49 8.18 -5.59
N LEU A 88 0.75 6.88 -5.42
CA LEU A 88 1.98 6.40 -4.80
C LEU A 88 3.22 6.69 -5.65
N GLN A 89 3.11 6.57 -6.98
CA GLN A 89 4.18 6.92 -7.91
C GLN A 89 4.48 8.43 -7.89
N ASP A 90 3.45 9.28 -7.85
CA ASP A 90 3.64 10.72 -7.77
C ASP A 90 4.27 11.12 -6.43
N LEU A 91 3.91 10.45 -5.33
CA LEU A 91 4.55 10.63 -4.03
C LEU A 91 6.03 10.21 -4.05
N GLN A 92 6.35 9.08 -4.70
CA GLN A 92 7.73 8.64 -4.90
C GLN A 92 8.54 9.67 -5.68
N GLN A 93 8.00 10.19 -6.77
CA GLN A 93 8.65 11.22 -7.58
C GLN A 93 8.92 12.47 -6.75
N GLN A 94 7.93 12.98 -6.02
CA GLN A 94 8.11 14.15 -5.16
C GLN A 94 9.15 13.94 -4.07
N PHE A 95 9.24 12.73 -3.52
CA PHE A 95 10.25 12.37 -2.53
C PHE A 95 11.66 12.38 -3.15
N ASP A 96 11.81 11.82 -4.35
CA ASP A 96 13.07 11.78 -5.08
C ASP A 96 13.48 13.19 -5.59
N GLU A 97 12.53 14.08 -5.93
CA GLU A 97 12.82 15.47 -6.36
C GLU A 97 13.23 16.39 -5.20
N LYS A 98 12.62 16.25 -4.02
CA LYS A 98 13.01 17.01 -2.81
C LYS A 98 14.43 16.69 -2.31
N LYS A 99 15.06 15.64 -2.86
CA LYS A 99 16.48 15.30 -2.62
C LYS A 99 17.44 16.05 -3.54
N VAL A 100 16.96 16.58 -4.66
CA VAL A 100 17.80 17.20 -5.71
C VAL A 100 17.97 18.72 -5.47
N ASN A 101 17.22 19.30 -4.53
CA ASN A 101 17.34 20.70 -4.10
C ASN A 101 17.97 20.83 -2.70
#